data_AF-A0A3D1UZT5-F1
#
_entry.id   AF-A0A3D1UZT5-F1
#
_cell.length_a   1.000
_cell.length_b   1.000
_cell.length_c   1.000
_cell.angle_alpha   90.00
_cell.angle_beta   90.00
_cell.angle_gamma   90.00
#
_symmetry.space_group_name_H-M   'P 1'
#
loop_
_entity.id
_entity.type
_entity.pdbx_description
1 polymer ?
#
loop_
_entity_poly.entity_id
_entity_poly.type
_entity_poly.pdbx_seq_one_letter_code
_entity_poly.pdbx_strand_id
1 'polypeptide(L)'
;RREPLHIEFFAPNLKVEINAAIPIVVVGQPANTDGVVTYGRETIEVRGLPANLPAVFEVDVTGFETIDQAIHLRDLTIPDGVEVLTDLEEMIVKLSAPQRVAVEDVAEEAAADEQSVTEG
;
A
#
# COMPACT_ATOMS: atom_id res chain seq x y z
N ARG A 1 -22.44 -4.52 -16.45
CA ARG A 1 -22.54 -4.59 -14.98
C ARG A 1 -21.65 -5.71 -14.49
N ARG A 2 -20.96 -5.55 -13.37
CA ARG A 2 -20.24 -6.65 -12.70
C ARG A 2 -21.18 -7.25 -11.67
N GLU A 3 -21.84 -8.35 -12.01
CA GLU A 3 -22.73 -9.10 -11.12
C GLU A 3 -22.04 -10.40 -10.69
N PRO A 4 -22.12 -10.80 -9.41
CA PRO A 4 -21.45 -12.00 -8.92
C PRO A 4 -22.04 -13.26 -9.60
N LEU A 5 -21.17 -14.09 -10.19
CA LEU A 5 -21.56 -15.30 -10.93
C LEU A 5 -21.59 -16.57 -10.05
N HIS A 6 -20.91 -16.56 -8.90
CA HIS A 6 -20.81 -17.69 -7.99
C HIS A 6 -20.58 -17.21 -6.56
N ILE A 7 -21.21 -17.88 -5.59
CA ILE A 7 -21.03 -17.64 -4.16
C ILE A 7 -20.90 -19.01 -3.49
N GLU A 8 -19.87 -19.15 -2.66
CA GLU A 8 -19.68 -20.31 -1.79
C GLU A 8 -19.73 -19.87 -0.33
N PHE A 9 -20.36 -20.67 0.52
CA PHE A 9 -20.42 -20.43 1.96
C PHE A 9 -19.50 -21.41 2.66
N PHE A 10 -18.57 -20.86 3.45
CA PHE A 10 -17.67 -21.65 4.28
C PHE A 10 -18.09 -21.56 5.75
N ALA A 11 -18.25 -22.71 6.40
CA ALA A 11 -18.57 -22.81 7.82
C ALA A 11 -17.36 -23.36 8.59
N PRO A 12 -16.47 -22.51 9.13
CA PRO A 12 -15.29 -22.95 9.86
C PRO A 12 -15.66 -23.58 11.21
N ASN A 13 -14.86 -24.55 11.65
CA ASN A 13 -14.92 -25.03 13.02
C ASN A 13 -14.29 -23.99 13.95
N LEU A 14 -15.11 -23.37 14.82
CA LEU A 14 -14.67 -22.31 15.74
C LEU A 14 -13.65 -22.76 16.79
N LYS A 15 -13.41 -24.07 16.94
CA LYS A 15 -12.45 -24.65 17.89
C LYS A 15 -11.10 -25.00 17.27
N VAL A 16 -10.95 -24.81 15.96
CA VAL A 16 -9.73 -25.18 15.23
C VAL A 16 -9.11 -23.90 14.69
N GLU A 17 -7.80 -23.79 14.84
CA GLU A 17 -7.05 -22.69 14.25
C GLU A 17 -7.08 -22.76 12.73
N ILE A 18 -7.25 -21.62 12.10
CA ILE A 18 -7.22 -21.48 10.65
C ILE A 18 -6.19 -20.43 10.25
N ASN A 19 -5.65 -20.58 9.04
CA ASN A 19 -4.85 -19.55 8.41
C ASN A 19 -5.80 -18.63 7.63
N ALA A 20 -5.65 -17.32 7.81
CA ALA A 20 -6.44 -16.32 7.11
C ALA A 20 -5.53 -15.19 6.61
N ALA A 21 -5.85 -14.67 5.42
CA ALA A 21 -5.26 -13.45 4.90
C ALA A 21 -6.18 -12.29 5.27
N ILE A 22 -5.76 -11.46 6.22
CA ILE A 22 -6.54 -10.33 6.71
C ILE A 22 -6.09 -9.07 5.97
N PRO A 23 -7.03 -8.30 5.37
CA PRO A 23 -6.70 -7.08 4.67
C PRO A 23 -6.30 -5.94 5.62
N ILE A 24 -5.46 -5.05 5.09
CA ILE A 24 -4.99 -3.86 5.77
C ILE A 24 -5.77 -2.67 5.23
N VAL A 25 -6.26 -1.82 6.13
CA VAL A 25 -6.96 -0.58 5.79
C VAL A 25 -6.16 0.58 6.37
N VAL A 26 -5.68 1.45 5.49
CA VAL A 26 -5.04 2.69 5.92
C VAL A 26 -6.11 3.75 6.20
N VAL A 27 -6.04 4.35 7.38
CA VAL A 27 -6.96 5.37 7.86
C VAL A 27 -6.23 6.68 8.10
N GLY A 28 -6.94 7.80 7.98
CA GLY A 28 -6.36 9.13 8.16
C GLY A 28 -5.67 9.68 6.90
N GLN A 29 -5.19 10.92 7.02
CA GLN A 29 -4.49 11.65 5.96
C GLN A 29 -3.13 12.10 6.53
N PRO A 30 -2.00 11.86 5.85
CA PRO A 30 -0.70 12.26 6.34
C PRO A 30 -0.62 13.77 6.59
N ALA A 31 0.05 14.17 7.67
CA ALA A 31 0.30 15.57 8.00
C ALA A 31 1.14 16.26 6.91
N ASN A 32 2.06 15.51 6.29
CA ASN A 32 2.81 15.97 5.13
C ASN A 32 1.97 15.84 3.85
N THR A 33 1.58 16.98 3.29
CA THR A 33 0.75 17.06 2.08
C THR A 33 1.52 16.85 0.78
N ASP A 34 2.84 16.94 0.82
CA ASP A 34 3.69 16.81 -0.37
C ASP A 34 4.07 15.35 -0.65
N GLY A 35 3.98 14.48 0.37
CA GLY A 35 4.26 13.05 0.26
C GLY A 35 3.11 12.23 -0.31
N VAL A 36 3.44 11.08 -0.89
CA VAL A 36 2.47 10.11 -1.42
C VAL A 36 2.50 8.85 -0.56
N VAL A 37 1.34 8.44 -0.06
CA VAL A 37 1.20 7.18 0.69
C VAL A 37 1.37 6.00 -0.27
N THR A 38 2.37 5.18 0.01
CA THR A 38 2.70 3.97 -0.74
C THR A 38 2.38 2.75 0.12
N TYR A 39 1.64 1.81 -0.44
CA TYR A 39 1.29 0.55 0.19
C TYR A 39 2.36 -0.50 -0.14
N GLY A 40 2.87 -1.19 0.86
CA GLY A 40 3.81 -2.30 0.67
C GLY A 40 3.07 -3.63 0.54
N ARG A 41 2.34 -4.01 1.59
CA ARG A 41 1.43 -5.15 1.61
C ARG A 41 -0.01 -4.72 1.81
N GLU A 42 -0.92 -5.40 1.12
CA GLU A 42 -2.37 -5.20 1.28
C GLU A 42 -3.00 -6.20 2.26
N THR A 43 -2.34 -7.33 2.52
CA THR A 43 -2.86 -8.40 3.39
C THR A 43 -1.75 -8.99 4.26
N ILE A 44 -2.14 -9.43 5.46
CA ILE A 44 -1.29 -10.12 6.43
C ILE A 44 -1.81 -11.54 6.63
N GLU A 45 -0.92 -12.52 6.48
CA GLU A 45 -1.22 -13.90 6.81
C GLU A 45 -1.06 -14.14 8.32
N VAL A 46 -2.14 -14.60 8.94
CA VAL A 46 -2.20 -14.89 10.37
C VAL A 46 -2.85 -16.25 10.61
N ARG A 47 -2.55 -16.82 11.77
CA ARG A 47 -3.12 -18.06 12.26
C ARG A 47 -3.80 -17.84 13.60
N GLY A 48 -5.01 -18.35 13.75
CA GLY A 48 -5.73 -18.26 15.01
C GLY A 48 -7.13 -18.86 14.94
N LEU A 49 -7.85 -18.83 16.06
CA LEU A 49 -9.24 -19.24 16.09
C LEU A 49 -10.10 -18.23 15.30
N PRO A 50 -11.13 -18.68 14.55
CA PRO A 50 -12.01 -17.78 13.81
C PRO A 50 -12.64 -16.66 14.67
N ALA A 51 -12.82 -16.88 15.97
CA ALA A 51 -13.36 -15.90 16.91
C ALA A 51 -12.36 -14.79 17.30
N ASN A 52 -11.06 -15.04 17.15
CA ASN A 52 -10.00 -14.10 17.54
C ASN A 52 -9.39 -13.36 16.34
N LEU A 53 -9.63 -13.88 15.12
CA LEU A 53 -9.12 -13.27 13.90
C LEU A 53 -9.83 -11.93 13.62
N PRO A 54 -9.09 -10.82 13.47
CA PRO A 54 -9.68 -9.54 13.12
C PRO A 54 -10.18 -9.56 11.67
N ALA A 55 -11.21 -8.77 11.36
CA ALA A 55 -11.70 -8.64 10.00
C ALA A 55 -10.78 -7.77 9.12
N VAL A 56 -10.12 -6.78 9.73
CA VAL A 56 -9.20 -5.82 9.09
C VAL A 56 -8.11 -5.41 10.09
N PHE A 57 -6.94 -5.05 9.58
CA PHE A 57 -5.91 -4.34 10.33
C PHE A 57 -5.95 -2.86 9.95
N GLU A 58 -6.28 -1.98 10.90
CA GLU A 58 -6.29 -0.53 10.67
C GLU A 58 -4.91 0.07 10.93
N VAL A 59 -4.45 0.91 10.02
CA VAL A 59 -3.15 1.59 10.11
C VAL A 59 -3.35 3.09 9.94
N ASP A 60 -3.10 3.86 10.99
CA ASP A 60 -3.25 5.32 10.97
C ASP A 60 -1.98 5.98 10.43
N VAL A 61 -2.13 6.78 9.37
CA VAL A 61 -1.05 7.56 8.75
C VAL A 61 -1.11 9.05 9.09
N THR A 62 -2.03 9.48 9.95
CA THR A 62 -2.21 10.90 10.30
C THR A 62 -0.96 11.55 10.87
N GLY A 63 -0.12 10.77 11.57
CA GLY A 63 1.14 11.22 12.15
C GLY A 63 2.35 11.28 11.19
N PHE A 64 2.16 11.04 9.89
CA PHE A 64 3.27 11.03 8.93
C PHE A 64 3.69 12.47 8.57
N GLU A 65 4.81 12.92 9.13
CA GLU A 65 5.36 14.28 9.00
C GLU A 65 6.55 14.35 8.03
N THR A 66 7.37 13.31 7.96
CA THR A 66 8.60 13.31 7.16
C THR A 66 8.55 12.28 6.04
N ILE A 67 9.08 12.64 4.87
CA ILE A 67 9.31 11.69 3.78
C ILE A 67 10.17 10.53 4.29
N ASP A 68 9.90 9.34 3.75
CA ASP A 68 10.50 8.06 4.11
C ASP A 68 10.05 7.44 5.44
N GLN A 69 9.12 8.07 6.18
CA GLN A 69 8.46 7.41 7.31
C GLN A 69 7.67 6.19 6.83
N ALA A 70 7.89 5.05 7.52
CA ALA A 70 7.25 3.78 7.20
C ALA A 70 6.79 3.08 8.48
N ILE A 71 5.64 2.41 8.37
CA ILE A 71 5.13 1.47 9.37
C ILE A 71 5.39 0.06 8.86
N HIS A 72 6.05 -0.74 9.70
CA HIS A 72 6.30 -2.15 9.44
C HIS A 72 5.30 -2.99 10.22
N LEU A 73 5.21 -4.28 9.87
CA LEU A 73 4.27 -5.18 10.50
C LEU A 73 4.48 -5.30 12.02
N ARG A 74 5.74 -5.26 12.48
CA ARG A 74 6.10 -5.24 13.91
C ARG A 74 5.51 -4.07 14.71
N ASP A 75 5.16 -2.98 14.03
CA ASP A 75 4.63 -1.77 14.66
C ASP A 75 3.09 -1.85 14.82
N LEU A 76 2.44 -2.89 14.27
CA LEU A 76 1.01 -3.11 14.38
C LEU A 76 0.63 -3.80 15.70
N THR A 77 -0.53 -3.42 16.23
CA THR A 77 -1.10 -4.11 17.39
C THR A 77 -1.72 -5.42 16.95
N ILE A 78 -1.13 -6.53 17.40
CA ILE A 78 -1.66 -7.88 17.13
C ILE A 78 -2.59 -8.29 18.27
N PRO A 79 -3.85 -8.69 17.98
CA PRO A 79 -4.80 -9.12 19.00
C PRO A 79 -4.38 -10.45 19.64
N ASP A 80 -4.84 -10.66 20.88
CA ASP A 80 -4.52 -11.86 21.65
C ASP A 80 -5.00 -13.15 20.96
N GLY A 81 -4.14 -14.18 20.97
CA GLY A 81 -4.45 -15.47 20.37
C GLY A 81 -4.39 -15.49 18.84
N VAL A 82 -3.68 -14.54 18.24
CA VAL A 82 -3.33 -14.52 16.81
C VAL A 82 -1.82 -14.62 16.65
N GLU A 83 -1.38 -15.61 15.87
CA GLU A 83 0.01 -15.80 15.45
C GLU A 83 0.20 -15.18 14.06
N VAL A 84 1.20 -14.33 13.90
CA VAL A 84 1.51 -13.74 12.59
C VAL A 84 2.46 -14.66 11.83
N LEU A 85 2.08 -15.03 10.61
CA LEU A 85 2.89 -15.88 9.73
C LEU A 85 3.74 -15.07 8.73
N THR A 86 3.33 -13.82 8.47
CA THR A 86 4.08 -12.88 7.62
C THR A 86 5.30 -12.34 8.37
N ASP A 87 6.38 -12.02 7.66
CA ASP A 87 7.57 -11.46 8.28
C ASP A 87 7.28 -10.10 8.96
N LEU A 88 7.75 -9.94 10.19
CA LEU A 88 7.57 -8.74 11.00
C LEU A 88 8.31 -7.52 10.42
N GLU A 89 9.32 -7.75 9.59
CA GLU A 89 10.08 -6.70 8.90
C GLU A 89 9.42 -6.23 7.59
N GLU A 90 8.31 -6.85 7.16
CA GLU A 90 7.62 -6.38 5.97
C GLU A 90 7.04 -4.97 6.15
N MET A 91 7.25 -4.12 5.14
CA MET A 91 6.70 -2.77 5.09
C MET A 91 5.21 -2.83 4.76
N ILE A 92 4.40 -2.17 5.58
CA ILE A 92 2.95 -2.09 5.39
C ILE A 92 2.58 -0.83 4.61
N VAL A 93 3.01 0.33 5.11
CA VAL A 93 2.73 1.62 4.50
C VAL A 93 3.90 2.56 4.70
N LYS A 94 4.17 3.41 3.71
CA LYS A 94 5.25 4.38 3.72
C LYS A 94 4.82 5.71 3.09
N LEU A 95 5.30 6.83 3.64
CA LEU A 95 5.24 8.13 2.97
C LEU A 95 6.43 8.26 2.02
N SER A 96 6.17 8.22 0.72
CA SER A 96 7.20 8.36 -0.31
C SER A 96 7.26 9.80 -0.83
N ALA A 97 8.42 10.20 -1.34
CA ALA A 97 8.54 11.46 -2.07
C ALA A 97 7.66 11.43 -3.33
N PRO A 98 7.03 12.55 -3.70
CA PRO A 98 6.29 12.63 -4.95
C PRO A 98 7.28 12.45 -6.10
N GLN A 99 7.03 11.48 -6.98
CA GLN A 99 7.80 11.37 -8.22
C GLN A 99 7.46 12.59 -9.09
N ARG A 100 8.40 13.53 -9.25
CA ARG A 100 8.29 14.52 -10.32
C ARG A 100 8.38 13.77 -11.64
N VAL A 101 7.27 13.73 -12.36
CA VAL A 101 7.33 13.46 -13.80
C VAL A 101 8.02 14.66 -14.41
N ALA A 102 9.29 14.52 -14.79
CA ALA A 102 9.95 15.50 -15.63
C ALA A 102 9.24 15.47 -16.99
N VAL A 103 8.42 16.49 -17.26
CA VAL A 103 7.92 16.78 -18.60
C VAL A 103 8.85 17.80 -19.23
N GLU A 104 10.11 17.43 -19.39
CA GLU A 104 11.14 18.13 -20.18
C GLU A 104 11.96 16.98 -20.78
N ASP A 105 11.63 16.49 -21.97
CA ASP A 105 12.35 16.85 -23.20
C ASP A 105 11.49 16.58 -24.45
N VAL A 106 10.76 17.57 -24.97
CA VAL A 106 10.32 17.62 -26.40
C VAL A 106 10.31 19.06 -26.90
N ALA A 107 11.27 19.89 -26.48
CA ALA A 107 11.35 21.30 -26.88
C ALA A 107 12.69 21.70 -27.52
N GLU A 108 13.59 20.76 -27.81
CA GLU A 108 14.93 21.07 -28.33
C GLU A 108 15.28 20.31 -29.62
N GLU A 109 14.31 20.15 -30.53
CA GLU A 109 14.57 19.61 -31.88
C GLU A 109 13.90 20.43 -33.02
N ALA A 110 13.48 21.67 -32.73
CA ALA A 110 12.87 22.58 -33.73
C ALA A 110 13.71 23.83 -34.03
N ALA A 111 15.01 23.84 -33.68
CA ALA A 111 15.91 24.99 -33.89
C ALA A 111 17.15 24.67 -34.75
N ALA A 112 17.09 23.62 -35.59
CA ALA A 112 18.21 23.18 -36.42
C ALA A 112 17.93 23.16 -37.94
N ASP A 113 16.84 23.77 -38.42
CA ASP A 113 16.47 23.75 -39.86
C ASP A 113 16.28 25.14 -40.50
N GLU A 114 16.81 26.22 -39.90
CA GLU A 114 16.68 27.59 -40.45
C GLU A 114 17.98 28.26 -40.89
N GLN A 115 19.08 27.52 -41.10
CA GLN A 115 20.33 28.10 -41.65
C GLN A 115 20.96 27.28 -42.76
N SER A 116 20.26 27.13 -43.90
CA SER A 116 20.92 26.91 -45.20
C SER A 116 20.10 27.37 -46.40
N VAL A 117 19.50 28.57 -46.34
CA VAL A 117 19.00 29.25 -47.55
C VAL A 117 19.43 30.72 -47.54
N THR A 118 20.55 31.02 -48.21
CA THR A 118 20.88 32.24 -48.99
C THR A 118 22.33 32.06 -49.50
N GLU A 119 22.54 31.73 -50.77
CA GLU A 119 22.72 32.65 -51.93
C GLU A 119 24.21 32.91 -52.22
N GLY A 120 24.66 32.58 -53.45
CA GLY A 120 25.98 32.92 -53.99
C GLY A 120 26.60 31.85 -54.89
#